data_AF-U4U681-F1
#
_entry.id   AF-U4U681-F1
#
_cell.length_a   1.000
_cell.length_b   1.000
_cell.length_c   1.000
_cell.angle_alpha   90.00
_cell.angle_beta   90.00
_cell.angle_gamma   90.00
#
_symmetry.space_group_name_H-M   'P 1'
#
loop_
_entity.id
_entity.type
_entity.pdbx_description
1 polymer ?
#
loop_
_entity_poly.entity_id
_entity_poly.type
_entity_poly.pdbx_seq_one_letter_code
_entity_poly.pdbx_strand_id
1 'polypeptide(L)'
;MAATYGYPEKLDKQIRVLTAVFLTLAIVDYLLSVANKYEHLNYASGYQLTTFAYFNDTFPQLFAYIPFSIGTGIFCTAITVHSNLTWALNDLFIIIASSALAMRFRQISQKLIKERDDFKLFQHAQLSFWRQIREDYDRLTRFCKELDCYISVIVLLSYFMNIFSLLIQLYRSLEFISLPIRKVYLIFSFGYLIFKTTMVSLYAAWINDESKAFTHILNSVDSTLYNTEIRRLLTQISFDKTALTGCKMFAVKRGTILSVASAIVTYELVLIQFSQANLYDTY
;
A
#
# COMPACT_ATOMS: atom_id res chain seq x y z
N MET A 1 -1.22 -26.39 9.75
CA MET A 1 -2.05 -25.27 9.25
C MET A 1 -2.75 -25.61 7.94
N ALA A 2 -2.04 -26.06 6.88
CA ALA A 2 -2.68 -26.49 5.62
C ALA A 2 -3.69 -27.65 5.79
N ALA A 3 -3.35 -28.66 6.61
CA ALA A 3 -4.23 -29.81 6.87
C ALA A 3 -5.47 -29.51 7.75
N THR A 4 -5.50 -28.35 8.43
CA THR A 4 -6.54 -28.04 9.44
C THR A 4 -7.49 -26.92 9.02
N TYR A 5 -7.01 -25.95 8.22
CA TYR A 5 -7.81 -24.78 7.80
C TYR A 5 -8.03 -24.71 6.28
N GLY A 6 -7.38 -25.56 5.49
CA GLY A 6 -7.48 -25.53 4.03
C GLY A 6 -6.89 -24.28 3.37
N TYR A 7 -7.09 -24.15 2.06
CA TYR A 7 -6.72 -22.96 1.30
C TYR A 7 -7.77 -21.85 1.53
N PRO A 8 -7.38 -20.56 1.68
CA PRO A 8 -8.36 -19.51 1.93
C PRO A 8 -9.25 -19.32 0.70
N GLU A 9 -10.53 -19.64 0.85
CA GLU A 9 -11.50 -19.44 -0.22
C GLU A 9 -11.52 -17.97 -0.66
N LYS A 10 -11.46 -17.72 -1.97
CA LYS A 10 -11.42 -16.39 -2.63
C LYS A 10 -10.07 -15.68 -2.68
N LEU A 11 -9.00 -16.17 -2.03
CA LEU A 11 -7.67 -15.54 -2.11
C LEU A 11 -7.18 -15.42 -3.56
N ASP A 12 -7.28 -16.50 -4.35
CA ASP A 12 -6.83 -16.49 -5.74
C ASP A 12 -7.59 -15.53 -6.64
N LYS A 13 -8.89 -15.37 -6.40
CA LYS A 13 -9.72 -14.45 -7.18
C LYS A 13 -9.38 -13.01 -6.79
N GLN A 14 -9.22 -12.74 -5.50
CA GLN A 14 -8.86 -11.43 -4.99
C GLN A 14 -7.47 -11.00 -5.48
N ILE A 15 -6.46 -11.86 -5.36
CA ILE A 15 -5.10 -11.57 -5.86
C ILE A 15 -5.13 -11.30 -7.37
N ARG A 16 -5.82 -12.12 -8.16
CA ARG A 16 -5.91 -11.93 -9.62
C ARG A 16 -6.57 -10.61 -9.99
N VAL A 17 -7.68 -10.27 -9.35
CA VAL A 17 -8.39 -9.00 -9.60
C VAL A 17 -7.53 -7.81 -9.18
N LEU A 18 -6.94 -7.83 -8.00
CA LEU A 18 -6.07 -6.75 -7.51
C LEU A 18 -4.88 -6.54 -8.43
N THR A 19 -4.21 -7.63 -8.83
CA THR A 19 -3.08 -7.58 -9.75
C THR A 19 -3.47 -6.99 -11.10
N ALA A 20 -4.58 -7.45 -11.68
CA ALA A 20 -5.06 -6.94 -12.96
C ALA A 20 -5.41 -5.44 -12.88
N VAL A 21 -6.11 -5.00 -11.83
CA VAL A 21 -6.48 -3.59 -11.63
C VAL A 21 -5.24 -2.71 -11.42
N PHE A 22 -4.29 -3.14 -10.59
CA PHE A 22 -3.09 -2.34 -10.31
C PHE A 22 -2.20 -2.19 -11.55
N LEU A 23 -2.01 -3.26 -12.30
CA LEU A 23 -1.17 -3.24 -13.51
C LEU A 23 -1.83 -2.42 -14.63
N THR A 24 -3.15 -2.54 -14.83
CA THR A 24 -3.84 -1.74 -15.86
C THR A 24 -3.79 -0.26 -15.51
N LEU A 25 -4.06 0.12 -14.26
CA LEU A 25 -3.97 1.52 -13.83
C LEU A 25 -2.55 2.08 -13.95
N ALA A 26 -1.52 1.28 -13.62
CA ALA A 26 -0.12 1.69 -13.78
C ALA A 26 0.26 1.93 -15.26
N ILE A 27 -0.21 1.07 -16.17
CA ILE A 27 0.03 1.23 -17.61
C ILE A 27 -0.69 2.49 -18.13
N VAL A 28 -1.93 2.72 -17.73
CA VAL A 28 -2.68 3.91 -18.12
C VAL A 28 -1.99 5.18 -17.62
N ASP A 29 -1.58 5.22 -16.36
CA ASP A 29 -0.85 6.37 -15.78
C ASP A 29 0.45 6.66 -16.55
N TYR A 30 1.22 5.61 -16.86
CA TYR A 30 2.45 5.73 -17.65
C TYR A 30 2.19 6.30 -19.06
N LEU A 31 1.20 5.76 -19.77
CA LEU A 31 0.86 6.23 -21.13
C LEU A 31 0.37 7.69 -21.11
N LEU A 32 -0.47 8.06 -20.15
CA LEU A 32 -0.92 9.44 -19.99
C LEU A 32 0.23 10.38 -19.62
N SER A 33 1.18 9.94 -18.79
CA SER A 33 2.36 10.73 -18.43
C SER A 33 3.23 11.03 -19.65
N VAL A 34 3.48 10.02 -20.49
CA VAL A 34 4.23 10.18 -21.75
C VAL A 34 3.49 11.13 -22.71
N ALA A 35 2.17 10.96 -22.87
CA ALA A 35 1.36 11.81 -23.74
C ALA A 35 1.33 13.27 -23.25
N ASN A 36 1.12 13.49 -21.96
CA ASN A 36 1.13 14.82 -21.36
C ASN A 36 2.49 15.51 -21.54
N LYS A 37 3.59 14.78 -21.33
CA LYS A 37 4.93 15.32 -21.51
C LYS A 37 5.21 15.69 -22.97
N TYR A 38 4.82 14.83 -23.91
CA TYR A 38 4.96 15.09 -25.34
C TYR A 38 4.21 16.36 -25.74
N GLU A 39 2.94 16.49 -25.36
CA GLU A 39 2.11 17.66 -25.67
C GLU A 39 2.66 18.96 -25.05
N HIS A 40 3.12 18.90 -23.80
CA HIS A 40 3.71 20.06 -23.14
C HIS A 40 4.95 20.58 -23.86
N LEU A 41 5.86 19.69 -24.23
CA LEU A 41 7.10 20.06 -24.93
C LEU A 41 6.83 20.49 -26.38
N ASN A 42 5.84 19.88 -27.03
CA ASN A 42 5.43 20.25 -28.38
C ASN A 42 4.85 21.67 -28.42
N TYR A 43 4.01 22.02 -27.44
CA TYR A 43 3.50 23.38 -27.28
C TYR A 43 4.63 24.38 -26.96
N ALA A 44 5.54 24.04 -26.04
CA ALA A 44 6.66 24.90 -25.66
C ALA A 44 7.65 25.14 -26.81
N SER A 45 7.78 24.18 -27.74
CA SER A 45 8.68 24.26 -28.90
C SER A 45 8.02 24.82 -30.16
N GLY A 46 6.81 25.39 -30.06
CA GLY A 46 6.08 25.92 -31.22
C GLY A 46 5.76 24.86 -32.28
N TYR A 47 5.46 23.62 -31.87
CA TYR A 47 5.15 22.47 -32.73
C TYR A 47 6.30 21.95 -33.60
N GLN A 48 7.55 22.23 -33.22
CA GLN A 48 8.76 21.67 -33.84
C GLN A 48 9.56 20.81 -32.85
N LEU A 49 8.89 19.87 -32.18
CA LEU A 49 9.54 19.03 -31.18
C LEU A 49 10.54 18.07 -31.84
N THR A 50 11.82 18.24 -31.52
CA THR A 50 12.87 17.28 -31.89
C THR A 50 12.99 16.21 -30.81
N THR A 51 13.21 14.95 -31.19
CA THR A 51 13.44 13.82 -30.26
C THR A 51 14.55 14.11 -29.25
N PHE A 52 15.61 14.81 -29.67
CA PHE A 52 16.68 15.30 -28.80
C PHE A 52 16.14 16.17 -27.65
N ALA A 53 15.26 17.13 -27.94
CA ALA A 53 14.71 18.05 -26.93
C ALA A 53 13.89 17.29 -25.86
N TYR A 54 13.14 16.27 -26.27
CA TYR A 54 12.40 15.41 -25.33
C TYR A 54 13.32 14.68 -24.35
N PHE A 55 14.39 14.06 -24.86
CA PHE A 55 15.33 13.30 -24.03
C PHE A 55 16.22 14.20 -23.18
N ASN A 56 16.63 15.35 -23.71
CA ASN A 56 17.43 16.34 -22.99
C ASN A 56 16.65 16.95 -21.81
N ASP A 57 15.35 17.21 -21.98
CA ASP A 57 14.48 17.65 -20.88
C ASP A 57 14.24 16.54 -19.84
N THR A 58 14.15 15.28 -20.27
CA THR A 58 13.89 14.15 -19.36
C THR A 58 15.11 13.75 -18.55
N PHE A 59 16.30 13.78 -19.14
CA PHE A 59 17.54 13.36 -18.52
C PHE A 59 18.64 14.42 -18.71
N PRO A 60 18.46 15.64 -18.19
CA PRO A 60 19.41 16.74 -18.40
C PRO A 60 20.81 16.38 -17.87
N GLN A 61 20.86 15.63 -16.77
CA GLN A 61 22.11 15.18 -16.13
C GLN A 61 22.89 14.18 -16.99
N LEU A 62 22.20 13.33 -17.76
CA LEU A 62 22.84 12.30 -18.59
C LEU A 62 23.36 12.90 -19.90
N PHE A 63 22.52 13.69 -20.57
CA PHE A 63 22.86 14.31 -21.86
C PHE A 63 23.78 15.53 -21.74
N ALA A 64 24.03 16.02 -20.52
CA ALA A 64 25.09 16.99 -20.27
C ALA A 64 26.50 16.41 -20.55
N TYR A 65 26.70 15.11 -20.35
CA TYR A 65 28.00 14.45 -20.51
C TYR A 65 28.05 13.44 -21.66
N ILE A 66 26.91 12.85 -22.05
CA ILE A 66 26.82 11.83 -23.08
C ILE A 66 26.10 12.40 -24.32
N PRO A 67 26.70 12.35 -25.53
CA PRO A 67 26.05 12.84 -26.74
C PRO A 67 24.82 11.98 -27.07
N PHE A 68 23.78 12.63 -27.60
CA PHE A 68 22.56 11.93 -27.98
C PHE A 68 22.78 10.97 -29.14
N SER A 69 22.42 9.71 -28.92
CA SER A 69 22.30 8.67 -29.93
C SER A 69 20.97 7.93 -29.77
N ILE A 70 20.51 7.28 -30.84
CA ILE A 70 19.29 6.44 -30.80
C ILE A 70 19.43 5.34 -29.73
N GLY A 71 20.62 4.74 -29.60
CA GLY A 71 20.91 3.73 -28.58
C GLY A 71 20.77 4.27 -27.15
N THR A 72 21.30 5.46 -26.85
CA THR A 72 21.13 6.11 -25.54
C THR A 72 19.66 6.45 -25.25
N GLY A 73 18.89 6.85 -26.26
CA GLY A 73 17.45 7.09 -26.13
C GLY A 73 16.68 5.83 -25.73
N ILE A 74 16.95 4.69 -26.40
CA ILE A 74 16.34 3.38 -26.08
C ILE A 74 16.72 2.93 -24.67
N PHE A 75 17.96 3.14 -24.25
CA PHE A 75 18.40 2.80 -22.90
C PHE A 75 17.66 3.62 -21.83
N CYS A 76 17.53 4.93 -22.04
CA CYS A 76 16.79 5.81 -21.14
C CYS A 76 15.31 5.42 -21.02
N THR A 77 14.64 5.12 -22.13
CA THR A 77 13.24 4.67 -22.08
C THR A 77 13.10 3.34 -21.35
N ALA A 78 14.03 2.40 -21.56
CA ALA A 78 14.04 1.11 -20.86
C ALA A 78 14.16 1.29 -19.34
N ILE A 79 15.05 2.19 -18.87
CA ILE A 79 15.18 2.50 -17.45
C ILE A 79 13.90 3.10 -16.89
N THR A 80 13.27 4.05 -17.59
CA THR A 80 12.01 4.66 -17.14
C THR A 80 10.90 3.64 -17.00
N VAL A 81 10.73 2.77 -18.01
CA VAL A 81 9.73 1.69 -17.96
C VAL A 81 10.03 0.74 -16.80
N HIS A 82 11.29 0.33 -16.64
CA HIS A 82 11.71 -0.56 -15.57
C HIS A 82 11.46 0.04 -14.17
N SER A 83 11.74 1.34 -14.01
CA SER A 83 11.57 2.05 -12.74
C SER A 83 10.10 2.16 -12.36
N ASN A 84 9.24 2.52 -13.32
CA ASN A 84 7.79 2.57 -13.12
C ASN A 84 7.22 1.19 -12.77
N LEU A 85 7.65 0.15 -13.50
CA LEU A 85 7.21 -1.22 -13.22
C LEU A 85 7.66 -1.69 -11.84
N THR A 86 8.92 -1.44 -11.46
CA THR A 86 9.46 -1.82 -10.15
C THR A 86 8.65 -1.18 -9.03
N TRP A 87 8.28 0.09 -9.17
CA TRP A 87 7.47 0.76 -8.16
C TRP A 87 6.03 0.23 -8.11
N ALA A 88 5.40 -0.06 -9.25
CA ALA A 88 4.07 -0.68 -9.27
C ALA A 88 4.08 -2.08 -8.65
N LEU A 89 5.11 -2.88 -8.94
CA LEU A 89 5.27 -4.24 -8.40
C LEU A 89 5.59 -4.24 -6.90
N ASN A 90 6.35 -3.26 -6.40
CA ASN A 90 6.69 -3.15 -4.98
C ASN A 90 5.43 -3.02 -4.11
N ASP A 91 4.53 -2.13 -4.51
CA ASP A 91 3.27 -1.89 -3.82
C ASP A 91 2.32 -3.08 -3.92
N LEU A 92 2.24 -3.69 -5.10
CA LEU A 92 1.46 -4.89 -5.31
C LEU A 92 1.97 -6.06 -4.45
N PHE A 93 3.29 -6.21 -4.31
CA PHE A 93 3.89 -7.23 -3.48
C PHE A 93 3.49 -7.05 -2.00
N ILE A 94 3.54 -5.83 -1.48
CA ILE A 94 3.08 -5.53 -0.11
C ILE A 94 1.60 -5.89 0.04
N ILE A 95 0.75 -5.52 -0.91
CA ILE A 95 -0.70 -5.83 -0.89
C ILE A 95 -0.94 -7.34 -0.86
N ILE A 96 -0.28 -8.09 -1.74
CA ILE A 96 -0.46 -9.55 -1.85
C ILE A 96 0.03 -10.23 -0.57
N ALA A 97 1.24 -9.92 -0.11
CA ALA A 97 1.81 -10.49 1.11
C ALA A 97 0.93 -10.19 2.34
N SER A 98 0.45 -8.95 2.44
CA SER A 98 -0.42 -8.53 3.53
C SER A 98 -1.79 -9.22 3.48
N SER A 99 -2.38 -9.34 2.29
CA SER A 99 -3.66 -10.00 2.08
C SER A 99 -3.60 -11.49 2.45
N ALA A 100 -2.55 -12.19 2.03
CA ALA A 100 -2.36 -13.60 2.33
C ALA A 100 -2.27 -13.84 3.84
N LEU A 101 -1.49 -13.02 4.55
CA LEU A 101 -1.34 -13.12 5.99
C LEU A 101 -2.62 -12.75 6.76
N ALA A 102 -3.29 -11.65 6.37
CA ALA A 102 -4.56 -11.26 6.97
C ALA A 102 -5.63 -12.35 6.78
N MET A 103 -5.72 -12.97 5.58
CA MET A 103 -6.64 -14.09 5.37
C MET A 103 -6.34 -15.30 6.25
N ARG A 104 -5.07 -15.58 6.56
CA ARG A 104 -4.73 -16.65 7.52
C ARG A 104 -5.20 -16.33 8.94
N PHE A 105 -5.05 -15.09 9.41
CA PHE A 105 -5.64 -14.68 10.68
C PHE A 105 -7.17 -14.79 10.67
N ARG A 106 -7.81 -14.42 9.55
CA ARG A 106 -9.26 -14.54 9.38
C ARG A 106 -9.75 -15.98 9.47
N GLN A 107 -9.00 -16.94 8.94
CA GLN A 107 -9.34 -18.37 9.04
C GLN A 107 -9.41 -18.84 10.50
N ILE A 108 -8.51 -18.35 11.37
CA ILE A 108 -8.56 -18.65 12.81
C ILE A 108 -9.85 -18.08 13.42
N SER A 109 -10.15 -16.81 13.15
CA SER A 109 -11.39 -16.16 13.62
C SER A 109 -12.64 -16.93 13.16
N GLN A 110 -12.70 -17.34 11.89
CA GLN A 110 -13.83 -18.08 11.33
C GLN A 110 -13.99 -19.47 11.94
N LYS A 111 -12.89 -20.20 12.14
CA LYS A 111 -12.91 -21.50 12.83
C LYS A 111 -13.47 -21.34 14.24
N LEU A 112 -13.04 -20.29 14.96
CA LEU A 112 -13.51 -20.01 16.30
C LEU A 112 -15.01 -19.71 16.35
N ILE A 113 -15.55 -18.97 15.37
CA ILE A 113 -16.99 -18.71 15.28
C ILE A 113 -17.75 -20.00 15.00
N LYS A 114 -17.27 -20.82 14.06
CA LYS A 114 -17.96 -22.05 13.64
C LYS A 114 -18.04 -23.09 14.76
N GLU A 115 -16.97 -23.26 15.53
CA GLU A 115 -16.89 -24.26 16.60
C GLU A 115 -17.44 -23.72 17.94
N ARG A 116 -17.88 -22.44 17.98
CA ARG A 116 -18.38 -21.78 19.19
C ARG A 116 -19.55 -22.51 19.84
N ASP A 117 -20.51 -22.92 19.03
CA ASP A 117 -21.75 -23.54 19.51
C ASP A 117 -21.52 -24.98 19.99
N ASP A 118 -20.52 -25.66 19.42
CA ASP A 118 -20.13 -27.03 19.77
C ASP A 118 -19.32 -27.12 21.08
N PHE A 119 -18.72 -26.01 21.55
CA PHE A 119 -17.93 -25.99 22.79
C PHE A 119 -18.72 -26.36 24.04
N LYS A 120 -20.05 -26.16 24.04
CA LYS A 120 -20.90 -26.54 25.17
C LYS A 120 -20.96 -28.06 25.40
N LEU A 121 -20.60 -28.87 24.40
CA LEU A 121 -20.75 -30.33 24.45
C LEU A 121 -19.52 -31.09 24.97
N PHE A 122 -18.31 -30.50 24.93
CA PHE A 122 -17.07 -31.23 25.21
C PHE A 122 -16.05 -30.47 26.07
N GLN A 123 -16.15 -30.62 27.39
CA GLN A 123 -15.33 -29.87 28.36
C GLN A 123 -13.82 -30.23 28.36
N HIS A 124 -13.44 -31.49 28.08
CA HIS A 124 -12.02 -31.89 27.98
C HIS A 124 -11.39 -31.57 26.61
N ALA A 125 -12.17 -31.67 25.52
CA ALA A 125 -11.71 -31.31 24.18
C ALA A 125 -11.41 -29.80 24.06
N GLN A 126 -12.07 -29.01 24.91
CA GLN A 126 -11.94 -27.56 24.99
C GLN A 126 -10.49 -27.11 25.27
N LEU A 127 -9.79 -27.69 26.26
CA LEU A 127 -8.43 -27.23 26.60
C LEU A 127 -7.43 -27.48 25.46
N SER A 128 -7.48 -28.66 24.84
CA SER A 128 -6.65 -28.99 23.67
C SER A 128 -6.97 -28.10 22.47
N PHE A 129 -8.26 -27.78 22.27
CA PHE A 129 -8.70 -26.89 21.21
C PHE A 129 -8.16 -25.46 21.38
N TRP A 130 -8.34 -24.85 22.56
CA TRP A 130 -7.86 -23.49 22.82
C TRP A 130 -6.33 -23.40 22.76
N ARG A 131 -5.64 -24.45 23.23
CA ARG A 131 -4.20 -24.57 23.06
C ARG A 131 -3.81 -24.59 21.58
N GLN A 132 -4.52 -25.35 20.75
CA GLN A 132 -4.27 -25.39 19.31
C GLN A 132 -4.49 -24.02 18.65
N ILE A 133 -5.57 -23.32 18.98
CA ILE A 133 -5.84 -21.96 18.48
C ILE A 133 -4.71 -21.00 18.87
N ARG A 134 -4.24 -21.05 20.12
CA ARG A 134 -3.11 -20.22 20.57
C ARG A 134 -1.82 -20.56 19.82
N GLU A 135 -1.51 -21.85 19.65
CA GLU A 135 -0.33 -22.29 18.88
C GLU A 135 -0.40 -21.86 17.42
N ASP A 136 -1.58 -21.90 16.79
CA ASP A 136 -1.79 -21.42 15.43
C ASP A 136 -1.65 -19.89 15.33
N TYR A 137 -2.19 -19.15 16.30
CA TYR A 137 -2.01 -17.69 16.39
C TYR A 137 -0.53 -17.33 16.55
N ASP A 138 0.16 -17.98 17.48
CA ASP A 138 1.58 -17.73 17.76
C ASP A 138 2.47 -18.02 16.54
N ARG A 139 2.16 -19.08 15.77
CA ARG A 139 2.81 -19.35 14.48
C ARG A 139 2.61 -18.23 13.47
N LEU A 140 1.38 -17.72 13.32
CA LEU A 140 1.12 -16.61 12.39
C LEU A 140 1.78 -15.31 12.83
N THR A 141 1.79 -15.01 14.13
CA THR A 141 2.43 -13.81 14.64
C THR A 141 3.95 -13.88 14.50
N ARG A 142 4.57 -15.04 14.72
CA ARG A 142 5.99 -15.26 14.41
C ARG A 142 6.28 -15.08 12.93
N PHE A 143 5.47 -15.67 12.06
CA PHE A 143 5.60 -15.50 10.61
C PHE A 143 5.43 -14.03 10.18
N CYS A 144 4.50 -13.28 10.79
CA CYS A 144 4.32 -11.85 10.55
C CYS A 144 5.59 -11.06 10.87
N LYS A 145 6.24 -11.37 12.00
CA LYS A 145 7.49 -10.71 12.43
C LYS A 145 8.66 -11.05 11.52
N GLU A 146 8.72 -12.30 11.07
CA GLU A 146 9.73 -12.75 10.11
C GLU A 146 9.55 -12.05 8.76
N LEU A 147 8.32 -12.04 8.23
CA LEU A 147 7.96 -11.31 7.02
C LEU A 147 8.35 -9.83 7.14
N ASP A 148 7.98 -9.18 8.24
CA ASP A 148 8.33 -7.78 8.52
C ASP A 148 9.85 -7.54 8.49
N CYS A 149 10.65 -8.45 9.05
CA CYS A 149 12.11 -8.33 9.03
C CYS A 149 12.68 -8.23 7.61
N TYR A 150 12.09 -8.94 6.64
CA TYR A 150 12.54 -8.92 5.24
C TYR A 150 11.93 -7.78 4.43
N ILE A 151 10.66 -7.43 4.66
CA ILE A 151 9.94 -6.47 3.82
C ILE A 151 9.85 -5.07 4.42
N SER A 152 10.35 -4.84 5.65
CA SER A 152 10.20 -3.55 6.32
C SER A 152 10.86 -2.37 5.58
N VAL A 153 12.00 -2.62 4.90
CA VAL A 153 12.65 -1.61 4.03
C VAL A 153 11.81 -1.34 2.79
N ILE A 154 11.25 -2.39 2.19
CA ILE A 154 10.34 -2.31 1.05
C ILE A 154 9.09 -1.48 1.41
N VAL A 155 8.51 -1.73 2.58
CA VAL A 155 7.37 -0.98 3.12
C VAL A 155 7.74 0.49 3.33
N LEU A 156 8.89 0.77 3.96
CA LEU A 156 9.36 2.14 4.17
C LEU A 156 9.52 2.89 2.83
N LEU A 157 10.19 2.26 1.85
CA LEU A 157 10.45 2.85 0.55
C LEU A 157 9.15 3.08 -0.23
N SER A 158 8.21 2.13 -0.18
CA SER A 158 6.87 2.27 -0.79
C SER A 158 6.15 3.49 -0.24
N TYR A 159 6.06 3.62 1.09
CA TYR A 159 5.41 4.77 1.74
C TYR A 159 6.08 6.09 1.40
N PHE A 160 7.41 6.13 1.46
CA PHE A 160 8.17 7.34 1.14
C PHE A 160 7.92 7.78 -0.31
N MET A 161 8.06 6.87 -1.27
CA MET A 161 7.89 7.18 -2.70
C MET A 161 6.45 7.57 -3.04
N ASN A 162 5.46 6.92 -2.42
CA ASN A 162 4.05 7.24 -2.60
C ASN A 162 3.70 8.63 -2.06
N ILE A 163 4.13 8.96 -0.83
CA ILE A 163 3.91 10.28 -0.24
C ILE A 163 4.65 11.35 -1.04
N PHE A 164 5.92 11.13 -1.38
CA PHE A 164 6.71 12.08 -2.17
C PHE A 164 6.03 12.41 -3.50
N SER A 165 5.55 11.39 -4.20
CA SER A 165 4.88 11.57 -5.49
C SER A 165 3.52 12.22 -5.37
N LEU A 166 2.77 11.92 -4.30
CA LEU A 166 1.55 12.64 -3.96
C LEU A 166 1.82 14.13 -3.72
N LEU A 167 2.86 14.48 -2.97
CA LEU A 167 3.22 15.87 -2.70
C LEU A 167 3.64 16.61 -3.97
N ILE A 168 4.41 15.98 -4.87
CA ILE A 168 4.74 16.59 -6.16
C ILE A 168 3.48 16.78 -7.01
N GLN A 169 2.61 15.78 -7.08
CA GLN A 169 1.38 15.88 -7.86
C GLN A 169 0.44 16.95 -7.32
N LEU A 170 0.39 17.10 -5.99
CA LEU A 170 -0.35 18.15 -5.32
C LEU A 170 0.24 19.53 -5.64
N TYR A 171 1.57 19.67 -5.62
CA TYR A 171 2.23 20.91 -6.04
C TYR A 171 1.88 21.27 -7.50
N ARG A 172 1.98 20.32 -8.42
CA ARG A 172 1.60 20.52 -9.83
C ARG A 172 0.12 20.87 -10.02
N SER A 173 -0.75 20.49 -9.08
CA SER A 173 -2.17 20.81 -9.15
C SER A 173 -2.48 22.29 -8.90
N LEU A 174 -1.55 23.02 -8.25
CA LEU A 174 -1.68 24.46 -8.02
C LEU A 174 -1.29 25.31 -9.23
N GLU A 175 -0.54 24.76 -10.17
CA GLU A 175 -0.16 25.49 -11.38
C GLU A 175 -1.39 25.72 -12.27
N PHE A 176 -1.51 26.91 -12.88
CA PHE A 176 -2.57 27.16 -13.84
C PHE A 176 -2.41 26.27 -15.08
N ILE A 177 -3.39 25.39 -15.30
CA ILE A 177 -3.37 24.44 -16.42
C ILE A 177 -4.16 25.00 -17.61
N SER A 178 -3.46 25.33 -18.70
CA SER A 178 -4.06 25.74 -19.97
C SER A 178 -4.44 24.56 -20.87
N LEU A 179 -3.64 23.49 -20.88
CA LEU A 179 -3.83 22.34 -21.78
C LEU A 179 -4.82 21.30 -21.21
N PRO A 180 -5.86 20.88 -21.98
CA PRO A 180 -6.86 19.93 -21.50
C PRO A 180 -6.28 18.54 -21.21
N ILE A 181 -5.35 18.05 -22.03
CA ILE A 181 -4.63 16.78 -21.82
C ILE A 181 -3.91 16.76 -20.46
N ARG A 182 -3.34 17.91 -20.05
CA ARG A 182 -2.63 18.08 -18.79
C ARG A 182 -3.58 18.03 -17.60
N LYS A 183 -4.80 18.57 -17.73
CA LYS A 183 -5.84 18.48 -16.69
C LYS A 183 -6.28 17.04 -16.47
N VAL A 184 -6.56 16.31 -17.55
CA VAL A 184 -6.98 14.90 -17.47
C VAL A 184 -5.89 14.04 -16.84
N TYR A 185 -4.64 14.19 -17.30
CA TYR A 185 -3.51 13.50 -16.69
C TYR A 185 -3.37 13.84 -15.21
N LEU A 186 -3.47 15.11 -14.84
CA LEU A 186 -3.29 15.54 -13.47
C LEU A 186 -4.32 14.89 -12.53
N ILE A 187 -5.60 14.94 -12.90
CA ILE A 187 -6.69 14.36 -12.10
C ILE A 187 -6.55 12.84 -12.01
N PHE A 188 -6.29 12.17 -13.14
CA PHE A 188 -6.14 10.73 -13.17
C PHE A 188 -4.95 10.26 -12.32
N SER A 189 -3.78 10.85 -12.53
CA SER A 189 -2.55 10.47 -11.84
C SER A 189 -2.64 10.75 -10.34
N PHE A 190 -3.24 11.87 -9.94
CA PHE A 190 -3.49 12.16 -8.53
C PHE A 190 -4.44 11.13 -7.87
N GLY A 191 -5.57 10.84 -8.52
CA GLY A 191 -6.50 9.81 -8.05
C GLY A 191 -5.87 8.42 -7.97
N TYR A 192 -5.06 8.06 -8.96
CA TYR A 192 -4.30 6.81 -8.98
C TYR A 192 -3.32 6.70 -7.81
N LEU A 193 -2.55 7.77 -7.52
CA LEU A 193 -1.62 7.81 -6.40
C LEU A 193 -2.33 7.70 -5.05
N ILE A 194 -3.48 8.37 -4.87
CA ILE A 194 -4.31 8.24 -3.66
C ILE A 194 -4.80 6.79 -3.51
N PHE A 195 -5.34 6.21 -4.59
CA PHE A 195 -5.83 4.85 -4.60
C PHE A 195 -4.72 3.86 -4.21
N LYS A 196 -3.55 3.96 -4.85
CA LYS A 196 -2.36 3.13 -4.62
C LYS A 196 -1.91 3.21 -3.15
N THR A 197 -1.71 4.43 -2.64
CA THR A 197 -1.28 4.66 -1.26
C THR A 197 -2.29 4.13 -0.24
N THR A 198 -3.58 4.35 -0.48
CA THR A 198 -4.66 3.90 0.40
C THR A 198 -4.76 2.38 0.40
N MET A 199 -4.67 1.73 -0.75
CA MET A 199 -4.73 0.27 -0.86
C MET A 199 -3.55 -0.40 -0.16
N VAL A 200 -2.31 0.01 -0.42
CA VAL A 200 -1.12 -0.50 0.29
C VAL A 200 -1.32 -0.38 1.80
N SER A 201 -1.82 0.78 2.23
CA SER A 201 -2.06 1.07 3.64
C SER A 201 -3.15 0.21 4.26
N LEU A 202 -4.30 0.06 3.59
CA LEU A 202 -5.43 -0.72 4.09
C LEU A 202 -5.07 -2.20 4.18
N TYR A 203 -4.40 -2.77 3.17
CA TYR A 203 -4.02 -4.18 3.20
C TYR A 203 -2.96 -4.47 4.26
N ALA A 204 -1.96 -3.62 4.43
CA ALA A 204 -0.97 -3.76 5.49
C ALA A 204 -1.60 -3.61 6.89
N ALA A 205 -2.52 -2.65 7.07
CA ALA A 205 -3.26 -2.48 8.33
C ALA A 205 -4.25 -3.63 8.61
N TRP A 206 -4.78 -4.27 7.56
CA TRP A 206 -5.72 -5.38 7.69
C TRP A 206 -5.12 -6.55 8.48
N ILE A 207 -3.81 -6.80 8.38
CA ILE A 207 -3.13 -7.79 9.24
C ILE A 207 -3.35 -7.47 10.72
N ASN A 208 -3.15 -6.20 11.12
CA ASN A 208 -3.31 -5.80 12.52
C ASN A 208 -4.76 -5.93 12.97
N ASP A 209 -5.70 -5.52 12.13
CA ASP A 209 -7.14 -5.60 12.43
C ASP A 209 -7.57 -7.05 12.64
N GLU A 210 -7.20 -7.93 11.69
CA GLU A 210 -7.61 -9.33 11.72
C GLU A 210 -6.94 -10.11 12.85
N SER A 211 -5.68 -9.77 13.20
CA SER A 211 -4.99 -10.34 14.35
C SER A 211 -5.67 -10.06 15.70
N LYS A 212 -6.56 -9.07 15.75
CA LYS A 212 -7.34 -8.67 16.93
C LYS A 212 -8.83 -8.99 16.81
N ALA A 213 -9.32 -9.35 15.63
CA ALA A 213 -10.75 -9.48 15.34
C ALA A 213 -11.47 -10.46 16.29
N PHE A 214 -10.81 -11.56 16.66
CA PHE A 214 -11.41 -12.58 17.53
C PHE A 214 -11.29 -12.27 19.04
N THR A 215 -10.71 -11.14 19.44
CA THR A 215 -10.69 -10.66 20.85
C THR A 215 -12.10 -10.49 21.40
N HIS A 216 -13.00 -9.90 20.60
CA HIS A 216 -14.40 -9.75 20.99
C HIS A 216 -15.07 -11.13 21.20
N ILE A 217 -14.72 -12.11 20.36
CA ILE A 217 -15.25 -13.48 20.47
C ILE A 217 -14.77 -14.11 21.79
N LEU A 218 -13.47 -14.01 22.07
CA LEU A 218 -12.85 -14.50 23.32
C LEU A 218 -13.48 -13.87 24.57
N ASN A 219 -13.79 -12.58 24.54
CA ASN A 219 -14.42 -11.86 25.65
C ASN A 219 -15.90 -12.21 25.83
N SER A 220 -16.55 -12.78 24.81
CA SER A 220 -17.96 -13.17 24.83
C SER A 220 -18.19 -14.64 25.20
N VAL A 221 -17.15 -15.35 25.65
CA VAL A 221 -17.23 -16.74 26.10
C VAL A 221 -17.82 -16.78 27.52
N ASP A 222 -18.77 -17.67 27.77
CA ASP A 222 -19.37 -17.87 29.09
C ASP A 222 -18.31 -18.21 30.15
N SER A 223 -18.50 -17.73 31.37
CA SER A 223 -17.56 -17.91 32.49
C SER A 223 -17.29 -19.39 32.82
N THR A 224 -18.24 -20.27 32.53
CA THR A 224 -18.13 -21.73 32.69
C THR A 224 -17.17 -22.38 31.69
N LEU A 225 -17.00 -21.76 30.52
CA LEU A 225 -16.12 -22.19 29.44
C LEU A 225 -14.80 -21.40 29.43
N TYR A 226 -14.64 -20.43 30.33
CA TYR A 226 -13.42 -19.64 30.40
C TYR A 226 -12.28 -20.45 31.00
N ASN A 227 -11.16 -20.56 30.28
CA ASN A 227 -10.00 -21.34 30.69
C ASN A 227 -8.69 -20.53 30.66
N THR A 228 -7.62 -21.12 31.20
CA THR A 228 -6.30 -20.48 31.24
C THR A 228 -5.72 -20.19 29.85
N GLU A 229 -6.06 -20.98 28.84
CA GLU A 229 -5.57 -20.79 27.46
C GLU A 229 -6.20 -19.57 26.79
N ILE A 230 -7.50 -19.32 26.99
CA ILE A 230 -8.20 -18.10 26.58
C ILE A 230 -7.53 -16.87 27.22
N ARG A 231 -7.27 -16.92 28.53
CA ARG A 231 -6.59 -15.82 29.25
C ARG A 231 -5.19 -15.55 28.69
N ARG A 232 -4.41 -16.59 28.44
CA ARG A 232 -3.06 -16.47 27.84
C ARG A 232 -3.13 -15.88 26.44
N LEU A 233 -4.07 -16.32 25.61
CA LEU A 233 -4.27 -15.83 24.26
C LEU A 233 -4.70 -14.36 24.23
N LEU A 234 -5.66 -13.96 25.08
CA LEU A 234 -6.06 -12.55 25.25
C LEU A 234 -4.87 -11.68 25.64
N THR A 235 -4.07 -12.15 26.61
CA THR A 235 -2.85 -11.47 27.04
C THR A 235 -1.87 -11.32 25.87
N GLN A 236 -1.67 -12.38 25.10
CA GLN A 236 -0.79 -12.36 23.92
C GLN A 236 -1.27 -11.35 22.87
N ILE A 237 -2.57 -11.30 22.57
CA ILE A 237 -3.13 -10.34 21.59
C ILE A 237 -2.98 -8.89 22.08
N SER A 238 -3.13 -8.65 23.39
CA SER A 238 -3.00 -7.31 23.96
C SER A 238 -1.56 -6.79 23.91
N PHE A 239 -0.57 -7.65 24.17
CA PHE A 239 0.84 -7.23 24.25
C PHE A 239 1.61 -7.40 22.94
N ASP A 240 1.23 -8.34 22.08
CA ASP A 240 1.97 -8.62 20.85
C ASP A 240 1.54 -7.70 19.70
N LYS A 241 2.50 -6.95 19.16
CA LYS A 241 2.27 -6.01 18.05
C LYS A 241 2.39 -6.74 16.72
N THR A 242 1.31 -7.37 16.29
CA THR A 242 1.21 -8.03 14.97
C THR A 242 0.89 -7.00 13.89
N ALA A 243 1.91 -6.39 13.28
CA ALA A 243 1.76 -5.45 12.17
C ALA A 243 3.05 -5.38 11.34
N LEU A 244 2.94 -4.99 10.08
CA LEU A 244 4.09 -4.62 9.26
C LEU A 244 4.59 -3.22 9.67
N THR A 245 5.88 -2.99 9.51
CA THR A 245 6.58 -1.76 9.91
C THR A 245 7.44 -1.21 8.79
N GLY A 246 7.61 0.11 8.75
CA GLY A 246 8.63 0.76 7.94
C GLY A 246 9.92 0.83 8.76
N CYS A 247 10.81 -0.16 8.62
CA CYS A 247 12.05 -0.29 9.40
C CYS A 247 11.88 -0.05 10.92
N LYS A 248 10.78 -0.51 11.52
CA LYS A 248 10.39 -0.24 12.93
C LYS A 248 10.21 1.24 13.31
N MET A 249 10.32 2.18 12.37
CA MET A 249 10.06 3.62 12.61
C MET A 249 8.57 3.87 12.86
N PHE A 250 7.72 3.20 12.09
CA PHE A 250 6.26 3.22 12.26
C PHE A 250 5.68 1.85 11.97
N ALA A 251 4.57 1.52 12.63
CA ALA A 251 3.80 0.31 12.38
C ALA A 251 2.54 0.65 11.59
N VAL A 252 2.30 -0.04 10.49
CA VAL A 252 1.15 0.24 9.61
C VAL A 252 -0.14 -0.24 10.27
N LYS A 253 -0.97 0.72 10.68
CA LYS A 253 -2.27 0.52 11.34
C LYS A 253 -3.25 1.56 10.82
N ARG A 254 -4.56 1.36 11.02
CA ARG A 254 -5.57 2.38 10.63
C ARG A 254 -5.24 3.80 11.09
N GLY A 255 -4.70 3.94 12.30
CA GLY A 255 -4.28 5.23 12.86
C GLY A 255 -3.14 5.90 12.08
N THR A 256 -2.17 5.15 11.56
CA THR A 256 -1.09 5.73 10.75
C THR A 256 -1.59 6.22 9.40
N ILE A 257 -2.58 5.53 8.81
CA ILE A 257 -3.23 5.96 7.56
C ILE A 257 -3.88 7.33 7.74
N LEU A 258 -4.67 7.48 8.82
CA LEU A 258 -5.34 8.73 9.13
C LEU A 258 -4.33 9.85 9.39
N SER A 259 -3.26 9.57 10.14
CA SER A 259 -2.20 10.55 10.40
C SER A 259 -1.50 11.04 9.13
N VAL A 260 -1.22 10.15 8.17
CA VAL A 260 -0.61 10.51 6.88
C VAL A 260 -1.57 11.35 6.05
N ALA A 261 -2.86 10.96 5.99
CA ALA A 261 -3.88 11.72 5.28
C ALA A 261 -4.03 13.14 5.86
N SER A 262 -4.08 13.27 7.19
CA SER A 262 -4.12 14.57 7.85
C SER A 262 -2.90 15.43 7.53
N ALA A 263 -1.69 14.85 7.54
CA ALA A 263 -0.47 15.59 7.20
C ALA A 263 -0.46 16.10 5.76
N ILE A 264 -0.97 15.30 4.81
CA ILE A 264 -1.10 15.72 3.40
C ILE A 264 -2.09 16.88 3.27
N VAL A 265 -3.25 16.80 3.92
CA VAL A 265 -4.25 17.89 3.91
C VAL A 265 -3.70 19.15 4.58
N THR A 266 -2.97 19.02 5.70
CA THR A 266 -2.30 20.17 6.33
C THR A 266 -1.29 20.81 5.39
N TYR A 267 -0.47 20.01 4.70
CA TYR A 267 0.47 20.51 3.70
C TYR A 267 -0.26 21.25 2.56
N GLU A 268 -1.36 20.70 2.06
CA GLU A 268 -2.17 21.32 1.02
C GLU A 268 -2.71 22.69 1.43
N LEU A 269 -3.30 22.78 2.62
CA LEU A 269 -3.84 24.03 3.14
C LEU A 269 -2.75 25.10 3.28
N VAL A 270 -1.57 24.72 3.79
CA VAL A 270 -0.41 25.62 3.91
C VAL A 270 0.06 26.07 2.52
N LEU A 271 0.16 25.14 1.57
CA LEU A 271 0.60 25.43 0.20
C LEU A 271 -0.36 26.41 -0.50
N ILE A 272 -1.67 26.23 -0.32
CA ILE A 272 -2.70 27.13 -0.85
C ILE A 272 -2.56 28.52 -0.24
N GLN A 273 -2.39 28.61 1.09
CA GLN A 273 -2.19 29.90 1.77
C GLN A 273 -0.98 30.67 1.24
N PHE A 274 0.17 30.00 1.07
CA PHE A 274 1.36 30.62 0.47
C PHE A 274 1.15 31.02 -0.99
N SER A 275 0.47 30.19 -1.78
CA SER A 275 0.17 30.51 -3.17
C SER A 275 -0.73 31.74 -3.31
N GLN A 276 -1.72 31.89 -2.41
CA GLN A 276 -2.60 33.04 -2.37
C GLN A 276 -1.85 34.29 -1.91
N ALA A 277 -1.04 34.18 -0.85
CA ALA A 277 -0.22 35.30 -0.36
C ALA A 277 0.70 35.85 -1.46
N ASN A 278 1.40 34.96 -2.18
CA ASN A 278 2.24 35.37 -3.31
C ASN A 278 1.45 36.07 -4.42
N LEU A 279 0.22 35.63 -4.71
CA LEU A 279 -0.63 36.31 -5.69
C LEU A 279 -0.98 37.74 -5.25
N TYR A 280 -1.23 37.98 -3.96
CA TYR A 280 -1.52 39.33 -3.44
C TYR A 280 -0.30 40.26 -3.45
N ASP A 281 0.91 39.74 -3.25
CA ASP A 281 2.15 40.54 -3.32
C ASP A 281 2.56 40.91 -4.76
N THR A 282 1.93 40.30 -5.78
CA THR A 282 2.22 40.58 -7.20
C THR A 282 1.29 41.64 -7.82
N TYR A 283 0.39 42.25 -7.03
CA TYR A 283 -0.54 43.30 -7.46
C TYR A 283 -0.35 44.60 -6.69
#